data_AF-A0AAN8IT45-F1
#
_entry.id   AF-A0AAN8IT45-F1
#
_cell.length_a   1.000
_cell.length_b   1.000
_cell.length_c   1.000
_cell.angle_alpha   90.00
_cell.angle_beta   90.00
_cell.angle_gamma   90.00
#
_symmetry.space_group_name_H-M   'P 1'
#
loop_
_entity.id
_entity.type
_entity.pdbx_description
1 polymer ?
#
loop_
_entity_poly.entity_id
_entity_poly.type
_entity_poly.pdbx_seq_one_letter_code
_entity_poly.pdbx_strand_id
1 'polypeptide(L)'
;MMNDDLMAEAANNNHVKLSETQLIHNEFGAPLDECYKLAVRFYKEKEKSGDVMISYHDRVKLMALNKQVRNGPFADSSETAGWFDVFGNDI
;
A
#
# COMPACT_ATOMS: atom_id res chain seq x y z
N MET A 1 -30.80 -42.91 0.01
CA MET A 1 -30.81 -41.48 0.40
C MET A 1 -29.42 -40.96 0.07
N MET A 2 -29.29 -40.06 -0.91
CA MET A 2 -27.98 -39.49 -1.28
C MET A 2 -27.57 -38.52 -0.18
N ASN A 3 -26.35 -38.67 0.33
CA ASN A 3 -25.85 -37.96 1.51
C ASN A 3 -25.72 -36.46 1.24
N ASP A 4 -26.41 -35.64 2.04
CA ASP A 4 -26.31 -34.17 2.04
C ASP A 4 -24.87 -33.68 2.32
N ASP A 5 -24.03 -34.52 2.92
CA ASP A 5 -22.62 -34.24 3.20
C ASP A 5 -21.78 -34.04 1.92
N LEU A 6 -22.11 -34.71 0.81
CA LEU A 6 -21.40 -34.54 -0.48
C LEU A 6 -21.73 -33.19 -1.17
N MET A 7 -22.87 -32.59 -0.84
CA MET A 7 -23.28 -31.28 -1.38
C MET A 7 -22.64 -30.12 -0.61
N ALA A 8 -22.39 -30.30 0.69
CA ALA A 8 -21.66 -29.34 1.51
C ALA A 8 -20.17 -29.25 1.13
N GLU A 9 -19.55 -30.38 0.80
CA GLU A 9 -18.14 -30.44 0.37
C GLU A 9 -17.92 -29.75 -0.99
N ALA A 10 -18.89 -29.85 -1.91
CA ALA A 10 -18.81 -29.21 -3.24
C ALA A 10 -18.94 -27.68 -3.18
N ALA A 11 -19.63 -27.14 -2.17
CA ALA A 11 -19.79 -25.69 -1.99
C ALA A 11 -18.52 -24.99 -1.47
N ASN A 12 -17.60 -25.73 -0.83
CA ASN A 12 -16.39 -25.16 -0.23
C ASN A 12 -15.19 -25.11 -1.19
N ASN A 13 -15.27 -25.77 -2.34
CA ASN A 13 -14.17 -25.86 -3.32
C ASN A 13 -14.04 -24.63 -4.23
N ASN A 14 -14.88 -23.61 -4.06
CA ASN A 14 -14.89 -22.41 -4.91
C ASN A 14 -14.46 -21.13 -4.18
N HIS A 15 -13.71 -21.24 -3.08
CA HIS A 15 -13.14 -20.08 -2.41
C HIS A 15 -12.01 -19.50 -3.27
N VAL A 16 -12.35 -18.55 -4.13
CA VAL A 16 -11.38 -17.75 -4.90
C VAL A 16 -10.60 -16.89 -3.90
N LYS A 17 -9.36 -17.30 -3.61
CA LYS A 17 -8.42 -16.46 -2.84
C LYS A 17 -7.96 -15.33 -3.74
N LEU A 18 -8.49 -14.13 -3.49
CA LEU A 18 -8.00 -12.91 -4.12
C LEU A 18 -6.60 -12.59 -3.57
N SER A 19 -5.70 -12.12 -4.44
CA SER A 19 -4.42 -11.54 -4.01
C SER A 19 -4.65 -10.21 -3.29
N GLU A 20 -3.68 -9.76 -2.50
CA GLU A 20 -3.75 -8.44 -1.84
C GLU A 20 -3.96 -7.31 -2.85
N THR A 21 -3.30 -7.38 -4.02
CA THR A 21 -3.49 -6.40 -5.09
C THR A 21 -4.90 -6.39 -5.65
N GLN A 22 -5.57 -7.55 -5.74
CA GLN A 22 -6.96 -7.66 -6.18
C GLN A 22 -7.92 -7.14 -5.12
N LEU A 23 -7.64 -7.38 -3.84
CA LEU A 23 -8.42 -6.83 -2.73
C LEU A 23 -8.37 -5.29 -2.72
N ILE A 24 -7.17 -4.71 -2.90
CA ILE A 24 -7.00 -3.25 -2.99
C ILE A 24 -7.75 -2.68 -4.18
N HIS A 25 -7.65 -3.32 -5.36
CA HIS A 25 -8.42 -2.88 -6.52
C HIS A 25 -9.92 -2.93 -6.27
N ASN A 26 -10.42 -3.97 -5.60
CA ASN A 26 -11.84 -4.10 -5.27
C ASN A 26 -12.31 -3.06 -4.24
N GLU A 27 -11.48 -2.71 -3.27
CA GLU A 27 -11.82 -1.74 -2.22
C GLU A 27 -11.77 -0.29 -2.72
N PHE A 28 -10.71 0.06 -3.45
CA PHE A 28 -10.44 1.44 -3.85
C PHE A 28 -10.84 1.75 -5.30
N GLY A 29 -11.19 0.74 -6.09
CA GLY A 29 -11.54 0.90 -7.51
C GLY A 29 -10.36 1.29 -8.41
N ALA A 30 -9.12 1.19 -7.90
CA ALA A 30 -7.91 1.53 -8.63
C ALA A 30 -6.78 0.53 -8.32
N PRO A 31 -5.83 0.32 -9.25
CA PRO A 31 -4.66 -0.50 -9.00
C PRO A 31 -3.84 -0.03 -7.79
N LEU A 32 -3.17 -0.96 -7.11
CA LEU A 32 -2.36 -0.66 -5.92
C LEU A 32 -1.30 0.42 -6.16
N ASP A 33 -0.67 0.44 -7.34
CA ASP A 33 0.35 1.44 -7.67
C ASP A 33 -0.24 2.84 -7.85
N GLU A 34 -1.46 2.94 -8.39
CA GLU A 34 -2.19 4.21 -8.48
C GLU A 34 -2.62 4.69 -7.10
N CYS A 35 -3.17 3.79 -6.26
CA CYS A 35 -3.51 4.10 -4.88
C CYS A 35 -2.30 4.64 -4.10
N TYR A 36 -1.13 4.02 -4.27
CA TYR A 36 0.11 4.48 -3.65
C TYR A 36 0.50 5.89 -4.13
N LYS A 37 0.51 6.15 -5.45
CA LYS A 37 0.84 7.47 -6.02
C LYS A 37 -0.11 8.55 -5.49
N LEU A 38 -1.41 8.25 -5.45
CA LEU A 38 -2.44 9.14 -4.92
C LEU A 38 -2.24 9.44 -3.44
N ALA A 39 -1.99 8.42 -2.62
CA ALA A 39 -1.74 8.57 -1.19
C ALA A 39 -0.50 9.44 -0.91
N VAL A 40 0.61 9.20 -1.62
CA VAL A 40 1.83 10.00 -1.49
C VAL A 40 1.59 11.46 -1.86
N ARG A 41 0.87 11.72 -2.97
CA ARG A 41 0.52 13.08 -3.39
C ARG A 41 -0.36 13.77 -2.35
N PHE A 42 -1.41 13.10 -1.89
CA PHE A 42 -2.34 13.63 -0.88
C PHE A 42 -1.61 14.04 0.39
N TYR A 43 -0.75 13.18 0.94
CA TYR A 43 -0.01 13.50 2.17
C TYR A 43 0.97 14.65 1.98
N LYS A 44 1.69 14.71 0.84
CA LYS A 44 2.57 15.85 0.52
C LYS A 44 1.81 17.17 0.45
N GLU A 45 0.64 17.18 -0.18
CA GLU A 45 -0.17 18.39 -0.36
C GLU A 45 -0.80 18.83 0.96
N LYS A 46 -1.35 17.88 1.72
CA LYS A 46 -2.08 18.15 2.96
C LYS A 46 -1.20 18.47 4.16
N GLU A 47 0.01 17.91 4.21
CA GLU A 47 1.01 18.34 5.20
C GLU A 47 1.47 19.78 4.91
N LYS A 48 1.66 20.13 3.62
CA LYS A 48 2.03 21.50 3.20
C LYS A 48 0.94 22.53 3.49
N SER A 49 -0.33 22.18 3.31
CA SER A 49 -1.45 23.08 3.63
C SER A 49 -1.75 23.17 5.13
N GLY A 50 -1.23 22.23 5.93
CA GLY A 50 -1.53 22.14 7.36
C GLY A 50 -2.90 21.55 7.68
N ASP A 51 -3.67 21.12 6.66
CA ASP A 51 -5.00 20.52 6.82
C ASP A 51 -4.93 19.16 7.52
N VAL A 52 -3.79 18.47 7.41
CA VAL A 52 -3.55 17.15 8.02
C VAL A 52 -2.29 17.21 8.86
N MET A 53 -2.46 17.03 10.18
CA MET A 53 -1.33 16.78 11.07
C MET A 53 -1.13 15.27 11.24
N ILE A 54 0.01 14.79 10.74
CA ILE A 54 0.45 13.41 10.93
C ILE A 54 1.33 13.36 12.19
N SER A 55 1.09 12.37 13.04
CA SER A 55 1.96 12.12 14.20
C SER A 55 3.40 11.83 13.75
N TYR A 56 4.39 12.14 14.57
CA TYR A 56 5.79 11.84 14.23
C TYR A 56 6.00 10.34 13.95
N HIS A 57 5.33 9.47 14.71
CA HIS A 57 5.44 8.03 14.52
C HIS A 57 4.88 7.59 13.17
N ASP A 58 3.69 8.06 12.80
CA ASP A 58 3.08 7.73 11.51
C ASP A 58 3.86 8.33 10.35
N ARG A 59 4.46 9.51 10.57
CA ARG A 59 5.43 10.10 9.65
C ARG A 59 6.57 9.13 9.39
N VAL A 60 7.32 8.73 10.43
CA VAL A 60 8.45 7.80 10.25
C VAL A 60 8.02 6.50 9.57
N LYS A 61 6.83 5.96 9.90
CA LYS A 61 6.30 4.74 9.28
C LYS A 61 6.03 4.92 7.78
N LEU A 62 5.34 5.99 7.38
CA LEU A 62 5.09 6.30 5.97
C LEU A 62 6.40 6.51 5.20
N MET A 63 7.44 7.00 5.85
CA MET A 63 8.76 7.25 5.24
C MET A 63 9.42 5.92 4.90
N ALA A 64 9.45 5.02 5.88
CA ALA A 64 10.03 3.70 5.73
C ALA A 64 9.31 2.90 4.62
N LEU A 65 7.98 2.96 4.60
CA LEU A 65 7.18 2.31 3.56
C LEU A 65 7.45 2.93 2.17
N ASN A 66 7.54 4.25 2.07
CA ASN A 66 7.85 4.92 0.80
C ASN A 66 9.23 4.51 0.27
N LYS A 67 10.24 4.47 1.15
CA LYS A 67 11.59 3.99 0.82
C LYS A 67 11.59 2.53 0.40
N GLN A 68 10.86 1.66 1.11
CA GLN A 68 10.74 0.25 0.76
C GLN A 68 10.18 0.05 -0.65
N VAL A 69 9.17 0.83 -1.03
CA VAL A 69 8.57 0.76 -2.37
C VAL A 69 9.55 1.23 -3.45
N ARG A 70 10.37 2.26 -3.18
CA ARG A 70 11.28 2.86 -4.17
C ARG A 70 12.61 2.13 -4.29
N ASN A 71 13.17 1.68 -3.17
CA ASN A 71 14.55 1.20 -3.08
C ASN A 71 14.61 -0.30 -2.77
N GLY A 72 13.48 -0.92 -2.44
CA GLY A 72 13.44 -2.29 -1.95
C GLY A 72 13.89 -2.39 -0.47
N PRO A 73 14.27 -3.60 -0.01
CA PRO A 73 14.70 -3.83 1.36
C PRO A 73 15.83 -2.91 1.81
N PHE A 74 15.80 -2.48 3.07
CA PHE A 74 16.87 -1.71 3.68
C PHE A 74 18.20 -2.47 3.65
N ALA A 75 19.27 -1.79 3.23
CA ALA A 75 20.64 -2.28 3.24
C ALA A 75 21.56 -1.24 3.89
N ASP A 76 22.72 -1.64 4.42
CA ASP A 76 23.64 -0.71 5.10
C ASP A 76 24.20 0.39 4.17
N SER A 77 24.14 0.17 2.85
CA SER A 77 24.47 1.16 1.83
C SER A 77 23.30 2.08 1.43
N SER A 78 22.13 1.91 2.02
CA SER A 78 20.93 2.66 1.63
C SER A 78 20.96 4.08 2.21
N GLU A 79 20.75 5.07 1.34
CA GLU A 79 20.84 6.47 1.73
C GLU A 79 19.73 6.89 2.70
N THR A 80 20.11 7.62 3.74
CA THR A 80 19.19 8.26 4.70
C THR A 80 18.55 9.52 4.13
N ALA A 81 18.20 9.55 2.84
CA ALA A 81 17.53 10.67 2.20
C ALA A 81 16.23 11.05 2.97
N GLY A 82 15.94 12.35 3.04
CA GLY A 82 14.89 12.91 3.89
C GLY A 82 13.45 12.51 3.51
N TRP A 83 12.53 12.87 4.41
CA TRP A 83 11.09 12.55 4.43
C TRP A 83 10.35 12.58 3.08
N PHE A 84 10.72 13.49 2.17
CA PHE A 84 10.24 13.54 0.78
C PHE A 84 11.26 14.16 -0.17
N ASP A 85 12.56 13.87 0.01
CA ASP A 85 13.67 14.55 -0.66
C ASP A 85 13.81 14.21 -2.17
N VAL A 86 12.74 14.49 -2.92
CA VAL A 86 12.63 14.47 -4.38
C VAL A 86 12.03 15.81 -4.80
N PHE A 87 12.62 16.89 -4.31
CA PHE A 87 12.72 18.14 -5.08
C PHE A 87 14.18 18.26 -5.50
N GLY A 88 14.65 17.39 -6.40
CA GLY A 88 16.04 17.43 -6.85
C GLY A 88 16.61 16.16 -7.47
N ASN A 89 15.95 15.60 -8.49
CA ASN A 89 16.59 14.93 -9.63
C ASN A 89 15.48 14.53 -10.62
N ASP A 90 14.95 15.53 -11.30
CA ASP A 90 14.42 15.39 -12.64
C ASP A 90 15.50 16.02 -13.54
N ILE A 91 16.33 15.19 -14.17
CA ILE A 91 17.09 15.46 -15.41
C ILE A 91 16.86 14.25 -16.31
#